data_AF-A0A3B8MU57-F1
#
_entry.id   AF-A0A3B8MU57-F1
#
_cell.length_a   1.000
_cell.length_b   1.000
_cell.length_c   1.000
_cell.angle_alpha   90.00
_cell.angle_beta   90.00
_cell.angle_gamma   90.00
#
_symmetry.space_group_name_H-M   'P 1'
#
loop_
_entity.id
_entity.type
_entity.pdbx_description
1 polymer ?
#
loop_
_entity_poly.entity_id
_entity_poly.type
_entity_poly.pdbx_seq_one_letter_code
_entity_poly.pdbx_strand_id
1 'polypeptide(L)'
;MALKNAPFADISLDAFAANVAHAKTTLAVQSQLMVAVKSDAYGHGVAELSQVAITAGADALAVLDIAAGVSLRPVIPETPLLCWLLSPHD
;
A
#
# COMPACT_ATOMS: atom_id res chain seq x y z
N MET A 1 14.40 -13.11 11.45
CA MET A 1 14.75 -14.55 11.53
C MET A 1 15.10 -15.01 10.13
N ALA A 2 16.39 -15.18 9.81
CA ALA A 2 16.81 -15.53 8.45
C ALA A 2 16.43 -16.99 8.15
N LEU A 3 15.60 -17.20 7.12
CA LEU A 3 15.34 -18.51 6.53
C LEU A 3 16.65 -19.03 5.94
N LYS A 4 17.38 -19.86 6.70
CA LYS A 4 18.62 -20.46 6.21
C LYS A 4 18.25 -21.41 5.06
N ASN A 5 18.54 -21.00 3.83
CA ASN A 5 18.49 -21.74 2.56
C ASN A 5 17.26 -21.55 1.65
N ALA A 6 16.41 -20.54 1.88
CA ALA A 6 15.37 -20.16 0.91
C ALA A 6 15.76 -18.88 0.16
N PRO A 7 15.42 -18.73 -1.14
CA PRO A 7 15.53 -17.44 -1.81
C PRO A 7 14.66 -16.41 -1.07
N PHE A 8 15.18 -15.20 -0.90
CA PHE A 8 14.49 -14.10 -0.23
C PHE A 8 14.58 -12.82 -1.05
N ALA A 9 13.64 -11.91 -0.83
CA ALA A 9 13.69 -10.54 -1.32
C ALA A 9 13.85 -9.60 -0.11
N ASP A 10 14.76 -8.63 -0.22
CA ASP A 10 14.94 -7.57 0.78
C ASP A 10 14.29 -6.29 0.26
N ILE A 11 13.33 -5.78 1.02
CA ILE A 11 12.50 -4.64 0.63
C ILE A 11 12.87 -3.45 1.51
N SER A 12 13.39 -2.40 0.88
CA SER A 12 13.71 -1.15 1.57
C SER A 12 12.45 -0.32 1.81
N LEU A 13 11.96 -0.32 3.06
CA LEU A 13 10.84 0.53 3.48
C LEU A 13 11.20 2.02 3.46
N ASP A 14 12.46 2.37 3.76
CA ASP A 14 12.93 3.75 3.70
C ASP A 14 12.90 4.31 2.27
N ALA A 15 13.33 3.52 1.29
CA ALA A 15 13.27 3.91 -0.11
C ALA A 15 11.80 4.12 -0.55
N PHE A 16 10.91 3.22 -0.14
CA PHE A 16 9.49 3.35 -0.42
C PHE A 16 8.88 4.61 0.23
N ALA A 17 9.18 4.87 1.50
CA ALA A 17 8.72 6.07 2.21
C ALA A 17 9.22 7.35 1.52
N ALA A 18 10.50 7.41 1.14
CA ALA A 18 11.08 8.54 0.42
C ALA A 18 10.39 8.79 -0.93
N ASN A 19 10.07 7.72 -1.67
CA ASN A 19 9.36 7.82 -2.95
C ASN A 19 7.94 8.36 -2.77
N VAL A 20 7.19 7.88 -1.77
CA VAL A 20 5.83 8.35 -1.48
C VAL A 20 5.83 9.82 -1.06
N ALA A 21 6.73 10.20 -0.14
CA ALA A 21 6.88 11.58 0.29
C ALA A 21 7.26 12.50 -0.87
N HIS A 22 8.20 12.06 -1.72
CA HIS A 22 8.58 12.81 -2.91
C HIS A 22 7.38 13.00 -3.84
N ALA A 23 6.67 11.92 -4.19
CA ALA A 23 5.48 11.99 -5.03
C ALA A 23 4.48 13.01 -4.46
N LYS A 24 4.16 12.94 -3.16
CA LYS A 24 3.26 13.89 -2.48
C LYS A 24 3.70 15.34 -2.63
N THR A 25 5.00 15.63 -2.50
CA THR A 25 5.54 17.00 -2.64
C THR A 25 5.55 17.52 -4.08
N THR A 26 5.52 16.65 -5.08
CA THR A 26 5.47 17.05 -6.50
C THR A 26 4.07 17.32 -7.04
N LEU A 27 3.02 16.97 -6.29
CA LEU A 27 1.65 17.18 -6.70
C LEU A 27 1.26 18.66 -6.67
N ALA A 28 0.24 19.03 -7.44
CA ALA A 28 -0.40 20.34 -7.30
C ALA A 28 -1.04 20.49 -5.91
N VAL A 29 -1.14 21.72 -5.42
CA VAL A 29 -1.52 22.07 -4.03
C VAL A 29 -2.82 21.39 -3.56
N GLN A 30 -3.77 21.14 -4.45
CA GLN A 30 -5.08 20.56 -4.12
C GLN A 30 -5.22 19.08 -4.51
N SER A 31 -4.15 18.46 -5.01
CA SER A 31 -4.17 17.06 -5.41
C SER A 31 -3.93 16.13 -4.22
N GLN A 32 -4.63 15.01 -4.22
CA GLN A 32 -4.43 13.91 -3.28
C GLN A 32 -3.59 12.80 -3.94
N LEU A 33 -2.85 12.07 -3.10
CA LEU A 33 -2.05 10.92 -3.46
C LEU A 33 -2.76 9.65 -3.01
N MET A 34 -3.10 8.79 -3.95
CA MET A 34 -3.57 7.43 -3.68
C MET A 34 -2.49 6.44 -4.08
N VAL A 35 -2.05 5.59 -3.14
CA VAL A 35 -1.03 4.56 -3.41
C VAL A 35 -1.71 3.20 -3.62
N ALA A 36 -1.49 2.60 -4.78
CA ALA A 36 -1.99 1.27 -5.09
C ALA A 36 -1.10 0.20 -4.44
N VAL A 37 -1.67 -0.59 -3.54
CA VAL A 37 -1.01 -1.69 -2.81
C VAL A 37 -1.60 -3.06 -3.17
N LYS A 38 -2.15 -3.18 -4.38
CA LYS A 38 -2.68 -4.45 -4.91
C LYS A 38 -1.64 -5.58 -4.99
N SER A 39 -2.12 -6.81 -5.06
CA SER A 39 -1.29 -8.01 -5.30
C SER A 39 -0.12 -8.11 -4.33
N ASP A 40 -0.42 -8.06 -3.04
CA ASP A 40 0.57 -8.01 -1.95
C ASP A 40 1.55 -6.81 -2.05
N ALA A 41 1.03 -5.61 -2.34
CA ALA A 41 1.83 -4.44 -2.71
C ALA A 41 2.88 -4.74 -3.78
N TYR A 42 2.44 -5.38 -4.88
CA TYR A 42 3.29 -5.81 -5.98
C TYR A 42 4.37 -6.82 -5.54
N GLY A 43 4.06 -7.66 -4.54
CA GLY A 43 4.96 -8.66 -3.97
C GLY A 43 5.96 -8.13 -2.94
N HIS A 44 5.78 -6.89 -2.45
CA HIS A 44 6.66 -6.26 -1.47
C HIS A 44 6.17 -6.37 -0.02
N GLY A 45 4.95 -6.88 0.19
CA GLY A 45 4.33 -7.02 1.51
C GLY A 45 3.30 -5.93 1.78
N VAL A 46 2.01 -6.28 1.69
CA VAL A 46 0.92 -5.30 1.71
C VAL A 46 0.72 -4.63 3.07
N ALA A 47 0.90 -5.34 4.18
CA ALA A 47 0.61 -4.79 5.50
C ALA A 47 1.63 -3.69 5.86
N GLU A 48 2.92 -3.99 5.74
CA GLU A 48 4.02 -3.07 6.02
C GLU A 48 3.99 -1.86 5.06
N LEU A 49 3.87 -2.09 3.74
CA LEU A 49 3.87 -0.98 2.79
C LEU A 49 2.61 -0.10 2.91
N SER A 50 1.45 -0.65 3.27
CA SER A 50 0.25 0.17 3.50
C SER A 50 0.47 1.18 4.63
N GLN A 51 1.04 0.71 5.75
CA GLN A 51 1.34 1.57 6.89
C GLN A 51 2.38 2.64 6.54
N VAL A 52 3.46 2.23 5.84
CA VAL A 52 4.52 3.16 5.43
C VAL A 52 4.00 4.20 4.44
N ALA A 53 3.14 3.82 3.50
CA ALA A 53 2.55 4.75 2.54
C ALA A 53 1.75 5.87 3.23
N ILE A 54 0.92 5.51 4.21
CA ILE A 54 0.13 6.48 4.98
C ILE A 54 1.05 7.40 5.79
N THR A 55 2.02 6.83 6.52
CA THR A 55 2.97 7.61 7.31
C THR A 55 3.81 8.55 6.43
N ALA A 56 4.11 8.16 5.19
CA ALA A 56 4.84 8.97 4.21
C ALA A 56 3.97 10.01 3.48
N GLY A 57 2.66 10.05 3.72
CA GLY A 57 1.77 11.13 3.25
C GLY A 57 0.79 10.75 2.14
N ALA A 58 0.57 9.45 1.88
CA ALA A 58 -0.57 9.02 1.05
C ALA A 58 -1.89 9.38 1.74
N ASP A 59 -2.83 9.97 0.98
CA ASP A 59 -4.16 10.33 1.48
C ASP A 59 -5.16 9.17 1.38
N ALA A 60 -4.88 8.22 0.49
CA ALA A 60 -5.71 7.05 0.24
C ALA A 60 -4.88 5.86 -0.24
N LEU A 61 -5.47 4.67 -0.17
CA LEU A 61 -4.89 3.44 -0.71
C LEU A 61 -5.82 2.83 -1.76
N ALA A 62 -5.29 1.90 -2.57
CA ALA A 62 -6.11 1.14 -3.49
C ALA A 62 -5.67 -0.32 -3.65
N VAL A 63 -6.63 -1.22 -3.76
CA VAL A 63 -6.46 -2.68 -3.98
C VAL A 63 -7.36 -3.16 -5.12
N LEU A 64 -7.19 -4.42 -5.55
CA LEU A 64 -8.04 -5.02 -6.58
C LEU A 64 -9.43 -5.29 -6.01
N ASP A 65 -9.56 -6.26 -5.13
CA ASP A 65 -10.84 -6.82 -4.68
C ASP A 65 -11.22 -6.42 -3.24
N ILE A 66 -12.50 -6.65 -2.90
CA ILE A 66 -13.07 -6.31 -1.58
C ILE A 66 -12.38 -7.11 -0.47
N ALA A 67 -12.05 -8.39 -0.70
CA ALA A 67 -11.44 -9.25 0.33
C ALA A 67 -10.07 -8.71 0.77
N ALA A 68 -9.24 -8.29 -0.19
CA ALA A 68 -7.98 -7.60 0.07
C ALA A 68 -8.21 -6.27 0.80
N GLY A 69 -9.30 -5.55 0.48
CA GLY A 69 -9.62 -4.30 1.16
C GLY A 69 -10.03 -4.50 2.62
N VAL A 70 -10.83 -5.53 2.89
CA VAL A 70 -11.24 -5.91 4.26
C VAL A 70 -10.05 -6.36 5.08
N SER A 71 -9.13 -7.16 4.50
CA SER A 71 -7.96 -7.67 5.24
C SER A 71 -7.00 -6.57 5.71
N LEU A 72 -7.02 -5.40 5.06
CA LEU A 72 -6.22 -4.24 5.45
C LEU A 72 -6.83 -3.39 6.56
N ARG A 73 -8.13 -3.50 6.85
CA ARG A 73 -8.79 -2.66 7.87
C ARG A 73 -8.16 -2.72 9.28
N PRO A 74 -7.61 -3.84 9.76
CA PRO A 74 -6.89 -3.86 11.03
C PRO A 74 -5.63 -2.97 11.06
N VAL A 75 -4.99 -2.74 9.90
CA VAL A 75 -3.77 -1.93 9.80
C VAL A 75 -4.03 -0.49 9.32
N ILE A 76 -5.13 -0.25 8.60
CA ILE A 76 -5.48 1.08 8.03
C ILE A 76 -6.95 1.46 8.30
N PRO A 77 -7.39 1.50 9.57
CA PRO A 77 -8.80 1.52 9.94
C PRO A 77 -9.59 2.67 9.29
N GLU A 78 -9.03 3.88 9.32
CA GLU A 78 -9.71 5.11 8.88
C GLU A 78 -9.29 5.60 7.49
N THR A 79 -8.34 4.92 6.84
CA THR A 79 -7.80 5.39 5.56
C THR A 79 -8.81 5.16 4.43
N PRO A 80 -9.07 6.18 3.58
CA PRO A 80 -9.82 5.99 2.36
C PRO A 80 -9.19 4.89 1.49
N LEU A 81 -10.01 3.95 1.03
CA LEU A 81 -9.54 2.76 0.30
C LEU A 81 -10.46 2.49 -0.89
N LEU A 82 -9.89 2.44 -2.08
CA LEU A 82 -10.58 2.02 -3.29
C LEU A 82 -10.36 0.53 -3.55
N CYS A 83 -11.44 -0.21 -3.76
CA CYS A 83 -11.43 -1.54 -4.36
C CYS A 83 -12.07 -1.42 -5.74
N TRP A 84 -11.34 -1.69 -6.82
CA TRP A 84 -11.80 -1.36 -8.18
C TRP A 84 -12.19 -2.58 -9.04
N LEU A 85 -11.82 -3.78 -8.60
CA LEU A 85 -12.20 -5.03 -9.25
C LEU A 85 -13.35 -5.63 -8.45
N LEU A 86 -14.51 -5.75 -9.10
CA LEU A 86 -15.72 -6.32 -8.52
C LEU A 86 -16.13 -7.52 -9.37
N SER A 87 -16.18 -8.68 -8.73
CA SER A 87 -16.91 -9.83 -9.25
C SER A 87 -18.40 -9.62 -8.98
N PRO A 88 -19.31 -10.06 -9.87
CA PRO A 88 -20.74 -10.11 -9.57
C PRO A 88 -21.09 -11.08 -8.41
N HIS A 89 -20.11 -11.79 -7.87
CA HIS A 89 -20.24 -12.73 -6.77
C HIS A 89 -19.52 -12.29 -5.47
N ASP A 90 -18.88 -11.11 -5.46
CA ASP A 90 -18.28 -10.54 -4.26
C ASP A 90 -19.33 -10.02 -3.26
#